data_AF-A0A1J5MW78-F1
#
_entry.id   AF-A0A1J5MW78-F1
#
_cell.length_a   1.000
_cell.length_b   1.000
_cell.length_c   1.000
_cell.angle_alpha   90.00
_cell.angle_beta   90.00
_cell.angle_gamma   90.00
#
_symmetry.space_group_name_H-M   'P 1'
#
loop_
_entity.id
_entity.type
_entity.pdbx_description
1 polymer ?
#
loop_
_entity_poly.entity_id
_entity_poly.type
_entity_poly.pdbx_seq_one_letter_code
_entity_poly.pdbx_strand_id
1 'polypeptide(L)'
;MGLATSFVVMSVGGSTYKDNVKRAAHKMAALSNIALDQAVLSGRDYGVVFARDKYHFVELKDQRWEPAQDELLKEQQLEDIYLQAEVDGFMWLPDQVDYSSSALFSEREVDEEQDEKEKPHIPQLLILSSGEMTPFKLTFAVDQEKLFNLDTDEIEYFAVVKANTLGLLTVFDSNDEESYE
;
A
#
# COMPACT_ATOMS: atom_id res chain seq x y z
N MET A 1 -45.68 -7.32 22.23
CA MET A 1 -45.29 -5.95 21.86
C MET A 1 -43.79 -5.83 22.11
N GLY A 2 -42.96 -6.26 21.15
CA GLY A 2 -41.51 -6.13 21.26
C GLY A 2 -41.10 -4.83 20.58
N LEU A 3 -40.52 -3.89 21.33
CA LEU A 3 -39.92 -2.70 20.76
C LEU A 3 -38.55 -3.12 20.20
N ALA A 4 -38.41 -3.14 18.88
CA ALA A 4 -37.10 -3.16 18.25
C ALA A 4 -36.53 -1.74 18.36
N THR A 5 -35.49 -1.57 19.16
CA THR A 5 -34.74 -0.32 19.25
C THR A 5 -33.69 -0.34 18.13
N SER A 6 -33.97 0.33 17.03
CA SER A 6 -32.95 0.60 16.01
C SER A 6 -32.09 1.77 16.49
N PHE A 7 -30.79 1.53 16.65
CA PHE A 7 -29.82 2.60 16.84
C PHE A 7 -29.44 3.15 15.47
N VAL A 8 -29.60 4.46 15.28
CA VAL A 8 -29.02 5.18 14.14
C VAL A 8 -27.64 5.63 14.58
N VAL A 9 -26.59 5.10 13.96
CA VAL A 9 -25.24 5.64 14.15
C VAL A 9 -25.16 6.94 13.36
N MET A 10 -25.18 8.05 14.08
CA MET A 10 -25.00 9.39 13.51
C MET A 10 -23.49 9.59 13.27
N SER A 11 -23.07 9.57 12.00
CA SER A 11 -21.69 9.89 11.62
C SER A 11 -21.42 11.36 11.99
N VAL A 12 -20.59 11.57 13.00
CA VAL A 12 -20.12 12.90 13.41
C VAL A 12 -19.24 13.44 12.29
N GLY A 13 -19.69 14.52 11.64
CA GLY A 13 -19.03 15.11 10.49
C GLY A 13 -17.57 15.53 10.73
N GLY A 14 -16.76 15.41 9.67
CA GLY A 14 -15.46 16.07 9.61
C GLY A 14 -14.54 15.66 8.45
N SER A 15 -14.55 14.39 8.02
CA SER A 15 -13.78 13.96 6.85
C SER A 15 -14.68 13.20 5.88
N THR A 16 -14.83 13.75 4.68
CA THR A 16 -15.47 13.07 3.56
C THR A 16 -14.68 11.82 3.19
N TYR A 17 -15.27 10.87 2.47
CA TYR A 17 -14.52 9.70 1.98
C TYR A 17 -13.34 10.12 1.10
N LYS A 18 -13.52 11.23 0.38
CA LYS A 18 -12.48 11.94 -0.36
C LYS A 18 -11.28 12.32 0.52
N ASP A 19 -11.50 12.90 1.70
CA ASP A 19 -10.41 13.27 2.62
C ASP A 19 -9.64 12.03 3.12
N ASN A 20 -10.34 10.92 3.34
CA ASN A 20 -9.72 9.66 3.78
C ASN A 20 -8.84 9.07 2.67
N VAL A 21 -9.35 9.02 1.43
CA VAL A 21 -8.58 8.56 0.26
C VAL A 21 -7.35 9.42 0.04
N LYS A 22 -7.49 10.75 0.08
CA LYS A 22 -6.38 11.70 -0.05
C LYS A 22 -5.33 11.48 1.05
N ARG A 23 -5.77 11.35 2.30
CA ARG A 23 -4.90 11.08 3.44
C ARG A 23 -4.16 9.76 3.29
N ALA A 24 -4.83 8.70 2.84
CA ALA A 24 -4.21 7.39 2.62
C ALA A 24 -3.09 7.46 1.58
N ALA A 25 -3.32 8.14 0.44
CA ALA A 25 -2.32 8.32 -0.60
C ALA A 25 -1.11 9.15 -0.12
N HIS A 26 -1.34 10.30 0.53
CA HIS A 26 -0.24 11.11 1.08
C HIS A 26 0.53 10.37 2.18
N LYS A 27 -0.15 9.59 3.01
CA LYS A 27 0.50 8.76 4.04
C LYS A 27 1.39 7.70 3.40
N MET A 28 0.90 6.99 2.38
CA MET A 28 1.70 6.02 1.63
C MET A 28 2.97 6.68 1.08
N ALA A 29 2.84 7.83 0.41
CA ALA A 29 3.99 8.54 -0.14
C ALA A 29 4.99 9.00 0.95
N ALA A 30 4.50 9.48 2.09
CA ALA A 30 5.35 9.89 3.21
C ALA A 30 6.11 8.70 3.83
N LEU A 31 5.42 7.57 4.04
CA LEU A 31 6.04 6.35 4.57
C LEU A 31 7.04 5.74 3.59
N SER A 32 6.76 5.79 2.27
CA SER A 32 7.73 5.38 1.25
C SER A 32 8.99 6.24 1.26
N ASN A 33 8.88 7.56 1.46
CA ASN A 33 10.05 8.43 1.63
C ASN A 33 10.84 8.06 2.90
N ILE A 34 10.17 7.80 4.01
CA ILE A 34 10.83 7.35 5.25
C ILE A 34 11.57 6.03 5.01
N ALA A 35 10.94 5.06 4.34
CA ALA A 35 11.58 3.79 4.02
C ALA A 35 12.78 3.97 3.07
N LEU A 36 12.70 4.87 2.08
CA LEU A 36 13.81 5.20 1.19
C LEU A 36 14.98 5.83 1.94
N ASP A 37 14.70 6.82 2.80
CA ASP A 37 15.72 7.45 3.65
C ASP A 37 16.39 6.40 4.54
N GLN A 38 15.61 5.51 5.14
CA GLN A 38 16.14 4.42 5.96
C GLN A 38 16.96 3.43 5.16
N ALA A 39 16.54 3.08 3.94
CA ALA A 39 17.27 2.17 3.07
C ALA A 39 18.68 2.72 2.78
N VAL A 40 18.74 4.00 2.37
CA VAL A 40 19.99 4.70 2.06
C VAL A 40 20.87 4.87 3.31
N LEU A 41 20.30 5.27 4.45
CA LEU A 41 21.05 5.54 5.68
C LEU A 41 21.58 4.25 6.34
N SER A 42 20.80 3.18 6.30
CA SER A 42 21.14 1.92 6.96
C SER A 42 21.88 0.94 6.05
N GLY A 43 21.91 1.19 4.74
CA GLY A 43 22.48 0.26 3.76
C GLY A 43 21.69 -1.05 3.65
N ARG A 44 20.42 -1.06 4.05
CA ARG A 44 19.51 -2.20 3.96
C ARG A 44 18.45 -1.95 2.91
N ASP A 45 18.02 -3.01 2.24
CA ASP A 45 16.92 -2.91 1.29
C ASP A 45 15.59 -3.08 2.02
N TYR A 46 14.62 -2.28 1.62
CA TYR A 46 13.25 -2.32 2.10
C TYR A 46 12.34 -2.74 0.95
N GLY A 47 11.09 -3.04 1.30
CA GLY A 47 10.06 -3.26 0.32
C GLY A 47 8.69 -2.92 0.84
N VAL A 48 7.72 -2.91 -0.06
CA VAL A 48 6.32 -2.76 0.26
C VAL A 48 5.58 -4.01 -0.19
N VAL A 49 4.84 -4.58 0.75
CA VAL A 49 3.85 -5.60 0.48
C VAL A 49 2.49 -4.95 0.52
N PHE A 50 1.64 -5.23 -0.46
CA PHE A 50 0.28 -4.72 -0.48
C PHE A 50 -0.75 -5.81 -0.75
N ALA A 51 -1.97 -5.52 -0.31
CA ALA A 51 -3.19 -6.25 -0.60
C ALA A 51 -4.27 -5.25 -1.00
N ARG A 52 -5.47 -5.73 -1.33
CA ARG A 52 -6.59 -4.88 -1.74
C ARG A 52 -6.92 -3.81 -0.70
N ASP A 53 -6.81 -4.11 0.59
CA ASP A 53 -7.26 -3.25 1.69
C ASP A 53 -6.17 -2.92 2.71
N LYS A 54 -4.90 -3.24 2.43
CA LYS A 54 -3.79 -2.95 3.34
C LYS A 54 -2.44 -2.93 2.64
N TYR A 55 -1.45 -2.37 3.33
CA TYR A 55 -0.05 -2.52 2.94
C TYR A 55 0.85 -2.48 4.18
N HIS A 56 2.04 -3.05 4.08
CA HIS A 56 3.07 -2.98 5.12
C HIS A 56 4.46 -2.93 4.49
N PHE A 57 5.40 -2.36 5.23
CA PHE A 57 6.79 -2.33 4.82
C PHE A 57 7.54 -3.52 5.41
N VAL A 58 8.55 -3.95 4.67
CA VAL A 58 9.44 -5.05 5.02
C VAL A 58 10.88 -4.60 4.86
N GLU A 59 11.79 -5.21 5.61
CA GLU A 59 13.24 -5.05 5.43
C GLU A 59 13.87 -6.39 5.07
N LEU A 60 14.89 -6.37 4.22
CA LEU A 60 15.69 -7.54 3.89
C LEU A 60 16.80 -7.69 4.94
N LYS A 61 16.72 -8.77 5.71
CA LYS A 61 17.69 -9.10 6.76
C LYS A 61 18.10 -10.55 6.64
N ASP A 62 19.41 -10.81 6.65
CA ASP A 62 19.95 -12.17 6.52
C ASP A 62 19.35 -12.96 5.33
N GLN A 63 19.15 -12.27 4.20
CA GLN A 63 18.52 -12.80 2.96
C GLN A 63 17.05 -13.23 3.12
N ARG A 64 16.36 -12.71 4.13
CA ARG A 64 14.93 -12.96 4.36
C ARG A 64 14.18 -11.65 4.51
N TRP A 65 12.98 -11.62 3.94
CA TRP A 65 12.05 -10.53 4.15
C TRP A 65 11.36 -10.67 5.50
N GLU A 66 11.50 -9.65 6.34
CA GLU A 66 10.86 -9.54 7.64
C GLU A 66 10.05 -8.23 7.71
N PRO A 67 9.02 -8.13 8.56
CA PRO A 67 8.37 -6.85 8.83
C PRO A 67 9.39 -5.76 9.20
N ALA A 68 9.22 -4.55 8.66
CA ALA A 68 10.07 -3.43 9.02
C ALA A 68 9.99 -3.17 10.53
N GLN A 69 11.15 -2.97 11.17
CA GLN A 69 11.25 -2.79 12.62
C GLN A 69 10.79 -1.40 13.10
N ASP A 70 10.71 -0.41 12.20
CA ASP A 70 10.24 0.93 12.55
C ASP A 70 8.71 0.95 12.77
N GLU A 71 8.28 1.45 13.93
CA GLU A 71 6.88 1.60 14.31
C GLU A 71 6.06 2.46 13.34
N LEU A 72 6.69 3.37 12.60
CA LEU A 72 6.05 4.18 11.56
C LEU A 72 5.70 3.34 10.32
N LEU A 73 6.49 2.29 10.05
CA LEU A 73 6.43 1.45 8.86
C LEU A 73 5.59 0.17 9.05
N LYS A 74 4.90 0.05 10.18
CA LYS A 74 3.97 -1.06 10.45
C LYS A 74 2.82 -1.13 9.44
N GLU A 75 2.08 -2.23 9.49
CA GLU A 75 0.90 -2.45 8.64
C GLU A 75 -0.10 -1.29 8.73
N GLN A 76 -0.54 -0.85 7.55
CA GLN A 76 -1.51 0.22 7.34
C GLN A 76 -2.77 -0.40 6.77
N GLN A 77 -3.84 -0.35 7.55
CA GLN A 77 -5.16 -0.79 7.11
C GLN A 77 -5.86 0.35 6.34
N LEU A 78 -6.48 0.01 5.22
CA LEU A 78 -7.29 0.88 4.39
C LEU A 78 -8.77 0.60 4.66
N GLU A 79 -9.34 1.31 5.63
CA GLU A 79 -10.77 1.22 5.93
C GLU A 79 -11.58 1.88 4.82
N ASP A 80 -12.57 1.14 4.29
CA ASP A 80 -13.48 1.57 3.21
C ASP A 80 -12.79 2.10 1.93
N ILE A 81 -11.51 1.78 1.77
CA ILE A 81 -10.67 2.15 0.64
C ILE A 81 -10.05 0.87 0.09
N TYR A 82 -9.99 0.77 -1.24
CA TYR A 82 -9.20 -0.26 -1.89
C TYR A 82 -7.98 0.34 -2.61
N LEU A 83 -6.95 -0.48 -2.71
CA LEU A 83 -5.69 -0.22 -3.37
C LEU A 83 -5.59 -1.05 -4.65
N GLN A 84 -5.34 -0.36 -5.77
CA GLN A 84 -4.97 -0.98 -7.03
C GLN A 84 -3.53 -0.60 -7.36
N ALA A 85 -2.71 -1.61 -7.68
CA ALA A 85 -1.29 -1.41 -7.96
C ALA A 85 -0.95 -1.73 -9.41
N GLU A 86 -0.15 -0.86 -10.02
CA GLU A 86 0.58 -1.10 -11.26
C GLU A 86 2.07 -1.01 -10.93
N VAL A 87 2.82 -2.07 -11.22
CA VAL A 87 4.24 -2.23 -10.89
C VAL A 87 5.00 -2.48 -12.18
N ASP A 88 6.03 -1.68 -12.46
CA ASP A 88 6.81 -1.75 -13.71
C ASP A 88 5.95 -1.73 -14.99
N GLY A 89 4.81 -1.03 -14.94
CA GLY A 89 3.85 -0.94 -16.05
C GLY A 89 2.87 -2.11 -16.16
N PHE A 90 2.90 -3.04 -15.22
CA PHE A 90 2.00 -4.20 -15.18
C PHE A 90 1.01 -4.09 -14.02
N MET A 91 -0.27 -4.29 -14.32
CA MET A 91 -1.32 -4.39 -13.33
C MET A 91 -1.07 -5.58 -12.41
N TRP A 92 -0.92 -5.32 -11.11
CA TRP A 92 -0.79 -6.36 -10.11
C TRP A 92 -2.16 -6.92 -9.75
N LEU A 93 -2.26 -8.25 -9.75
CA LEU A 93 -3.49 -8.99 -9.46
C LEU A 93 -3.23 -9.90 -8.25
N PRO A 94 -3.80 -9.60 -7.06
CA PRO A 94 -3.51 -10.31 -5.83
C PRO A 94 -3.73 -11.83 -5.92
N ASP A 95 -4.74 -12.25 -6.68
CA ASP A 95 -5.18 -13.65 -6.75
C ASP A 95 -4.38 -14.52 -7.74
N GLN A 96 -3.37 -13.95 -8.43
CA GLN A 96 -2.68 -14.63 -9.52
C GLN A 96 -1.19 -14.89 -9.29
N VAL A 97 -0.58 -14.39 -8.22
CA VAL A 97 0.87 -14.45 -8.05
C VAL A 97 1.27 -15.26 -6.83
N ASP A 98 1.77 -16.47 -7.07
CA ASP A 98 2.46 -17.28 -6.07
C ASP A 98 3.92 -16.83 -6.00
N TYR A 99 4.21 -15.88 -5.11
CA TYR A 99 5.59 -15.49 -4.81
C TYR A 99 6.19 -16.52 -3.83
N SER A 100 7.17 -17.30 -4.28
CA SER A 100 8.01 -18.11 -3.38
C SER A 100 9.36 -17.44 -3.20
N SER A 101 9.79 -17.21 -1.96
CA SER A 101 11.08 -16.59 -1.65
C SER A 101 12.26 -17.44 -2.12
N SER A 102 12.07 -18.75 -2.33
CA SER A 102 13.09 -19.64 -2.92
C SER A 102 13.38 -19.34 -4.39
N ALA A 103 12.47 -18.66 -5.10
CA ALA A 103 12.69 -18.23 -6.48
C ALA A 103 13.60 -16.99 -6.57
N LEU A 104 13.64 -16.16 -5.51
CA LEU A 104 14.46 -14.94 -5.45
C LEU A 104 15.89 -15.21 -4.98
N PHE A 105 16.08 -16.16 -4.06
CA PHE A 105 17.38 -16.50 -3.49
C PHE A 105 17.60 -18.02 -3.60
N SER A 106 18.16 -18.46 -4.73
CA SER A 106 18.39 -19.89 -5.03
C SER A 106 19.59 -20.50 -4.29
N GLU A 107 20.39 -19.68 -3.62
CA GLU A 107 21.65 -20.09 -2.98
C GLU A 107 21.55 -20.28 -1.45
N ARG A 108 20.39 -20.02 -0.84
CA ARG A 108 20.18 -20.22 0.62
C ARG A 108 19.64 -21.60 0.94
N GLU A 109 19.94 -22.10 2.14
CA GLU A 109 19.37 -23.35 2.65
C GLU A 109 17.84 -23.22 2.75
N VAL A 110 17.13 -24.18 2.16
CA VAL A 110 15.67 -24.24 2.20
C VAL A 110 15.25 -24.70 3.59
N ASP A 111 14.61 -23.79 4.33
CA ASP A 111 13.94 -24.06 5.60
C ASP A 111 12.45 -23.76 5.40
N GLU A 112 11.65 -24.82 5.28
CA GLU A 112 10.22 -24.71 4.98
C GLU A 112 9.48 -23.88 6.04
N GLU A 113 9.84 -23.99 7.31
CA GLU A 113 9.16 -23.24 8.38
C GLU A 113 9.46 -21.74 8.30
N GLN A 114 10.70 -21.38 7.96
CA GLN A 114 11.08 -19.98 7.80
C GLN A 114 10.53 -19.40 6.49
N ASP A 115 10.51 -20.19 5.42
CA ASP A 115 9.96 -19.77 4.13
C ASP A 115 8.45 -19.54 4.20
N GLU A 116 7.69 -20.38 4.92
CA GLU A 116 6.27 -20.14 5.20
C GLU A 116 6.02 -18.83 5.96
N LYS A 117 6.93 -18.45 6.89
CA LYS A 117 6.85 -17.17 7.61
C LYS A 117 7.21 -15.97 6.74
N GLU A 118 8.08 -16.17 5.75
CA GLU A 118 8.53 -15.12 4.84
C GLU A 118 7.51 -14.82 3.74
N LYS A 119 6.74 -15.83 3.27
CA LYS A 119 5.77 -15.68 2.16
C LYS A 119 4.86 -14.44 2.27
N PRO A 120 4.26 -14.10 3.43
CA PRO A 120 3.43 -12.90 3.58
C PRO A 120 4.22 -11.57 3.52
N HIS A 121 5.55 -11.64 3.54
CA HIS A 121 6.46 -10.51 3.59
C HIS A 121 7.26 -10.33 2.29
N ILE A 122 7.02 -11.13 1.26
CA ILE A 122 7.68 -10.94 -0.04
C ILE A 122 7.12 -9.66 -0.68
N PRO A 123 7.94 -8.61 -0.89
CA PRO A 123 7.47 -7.33 -1.38
C PRO A 123 7.17 -7.37 -2.87
N GLN A 124 6.17 -6.58 -3.27
CA GLN A 124 5.90 -6.30 -4.68
C GLN A 124 6.68 -5.07 -5.17
N LEU A 125 7.03 -4.15 -4.27
CA LEU A 125 7.87 -2.98 -4.56
C LEU A 125 9.17 -3.09 -3.78
N LEU A 126 10.30 -2.90 -4.45
CA LEU A 126 11.60 -2.82 -3.81
C LEU A 126 12.00 -1.37 -3.62
N ILE A 127 12.57 -1.08 -2.46
CA ILE A 127 13.17 0.20 -2.07
C ILE A 127 14.61 -0.10 -1.70
N LEU A 128 15.53 0.19 -2.61
CA LEU A 128 16.91 -0.26 -2.50
C LEU A 128 17.77 0.78 -1.78
N SER A 129 18.78 0.29 -1.07
CA SER A 129 19.80 1.08 -0.40
C SER A 129 20.64 1.96 -1.34
N SER A 130 20.59 1.70 -2.65
CA SER A 130 21.14 2.58 -3.70
C SER A 130 20.38 3.90 -3.87
N GLY A 131 19.19 4.01 -3.28
CA GLY A 131 18.23 5.09 -3.53
C GLY A 131 17.29 4.80 -4.71
N GLU A 132 17.42 3.63 -5.33
CA GLU A 132 16.51 3.19 -6.39
C GLU A 132 15.23 2.60 -5.82
N MET A 133 14.13 2.73 -6.56
CA MET A 133 12.85 2.14 -6.18
C MET A 133 12.16 1.53 -7.39
N THR A 134 11.44 0.42 -7.22
CA THR A 134 10.60 -0.14 -8.29
C THR A 134 9.60 0.90 -8.77
N PRO A 135 9.56 1.26 -10.07
CA PRO A 135 8.52 2.12 -10.62
C PRO A 135 7.11 1.60 -10.36
N PHE A 136 6.22 2.47 -9.89
CA PHE A 136 4.85 2.08 -9.60
C PHE A 136 3.84 3.22 -9.78
N LYS A 137 2.58 2.81 -9.91
CA LYS A 137 1.39 3.64 -9.76
C LYS A 137 0.41 2.93 -8.83
N LEU A 138 0.18 3.52 -7.65
CA LEU A 138 -0.79 3.04 -6.67
C LEU A 138 -2.02 3.95 -6.71
N THR A 139 -3.19 3.37 -6.97
CA THR A 139 -4.48 4.09 -6.96
C THR A 139 -5.26 3.70 -5.71
N PHE A 140 -5.69 4.71 -4.95
CA PHE A 140 -6.56 4.58 -3.78
C PHE A 140 -7.94 5.11 -4.15
N ALA A 141 -8.98 4.33 -3.89
CA ALA A 141 -10.37 4.71 -4.17
C ALA A 141 -11.32 4.11 -3.14
N VAL A 142 -12.51 4.68 -3.02
CA VAL A 142 -13.53 4.23 -2.07
C VAL A 142 -14.07 2.85 -2.46
N ASP A 143 -14.17 1.93 -1.50
CA ASP A 143 -14.73 0.59 -1.70
C ASP A 143 -16.26 0.64 -1.65
N GLN A 144 -16.88 0.81 -2.81
CA GLN A 144 -18.33 1.01 -2.98
C GLN A 144 -19.16 -0.14 -2.41
N GLU A 145 -18.61 -1.37 -2.37
CA GLU A 145 -19.31 -2.54 -1.84
C GLU A 145 -19.51 -2.46 -0.31
N LYS A 146 -18.71 -1.64 0.38
CA LYS A 146 -18.74 -1.50 1.83
C LYS A 146 -19.65 -0.37 2.32
N LEU A 147 -20.15 0.48 1.41
CA LEU A 147 -20.80 1.75 1.76
C LEU A 147 -22.14 1.93 1.03
N PHE A 148 -23.23 2.06 1.79
CA PHE A 148 -24.59 2.07 1.25
C PHE A 148 -25.16 3.47 0.92
N ASN A 149 -24.46 4.57 1.26
CA ASN A 149 -24.93 5.94 1.09
C ASN A 149 -23.79 6.89 0.64
N LEU A 150 -23.32 6.76 -0.59
CA LEU A 150 -22.34 7.68 -1.19
C LEU A 150 -23.02 8.60 -2.20
N ASP A 151 -22.67 9.89 -2.17
CA ASP A 151 -22.98 10.80 -3.27
C ASP A 151 -22.11 10.45 -4.49
N THR A 152 -22.61 10.63 -5.72
CA THR A 152 -21.89 10.25 -6.96
C THR A 152 -20.46 10.81 -7.03
N ASP A 153 -20.24 12.04 -6.56
CA ASP A 153 -18.92 12.68 -6.58
C ASP A 153 -17.93 12.03 -5.59
N GLU A 154 -18.41 11.39 -4.52
CA GLU A 154 -17.55 10.64 -3.59
C GLU A 154 -17.18 9.26 -4.13
N ILE A 155 -18.04 8.69 -4.99
CA ILE A 155 -17.84 7.38 -5.63
C ILE A 155 -16.73 7.45 -6.69
N GLU A 156 -16.62 8.57 -7.40
CA GLU A 156 -15.65 8.77 -8.48
C GLU A 156 -14.30 9.33 -8.00
N TYR A 157 -14.18 9.70 -6.72
CA TYR A 157 -12.93 10.25 -6.19
C TYR A 157 -11.85 9.16 -6.01
N PHE A 158 -10.66 9.44 -6.54
CA PHE A 158 -9.48 8.63 -6.33
C PHE A 158 -8.24 9.50 -6.13
N ALA A 159 -7.23 8.93 -5.47
CA ALA A 159 -5.90 9.51 -5.35
C ALA A 159 -4.84 8.53 -5.84
N VAL A 160 -3.79 9.04 -6.46
CA VAL A 160 -2.72 8.23 -7.05
C VAL A 160 -1.39 8.64 -6.47
N VAL A 161 -0.60 7.63 -6.08
CA VAL A 161 0.83 7.77 -5.77
C VAL A 161 1.62 7.15 -6.90
N LYS A 162 2.46 7.95 -7.56
CA LYS A 162 3.43 7.47 -8.56
C LYS A 162 4.82 7.56 -8.00
N ALA A 163 5.66 6.62 -8.39
CA ALA A 163 7.08 6.76 -8.20
C ALA A 163 7.88 6.22 -9.38
N ASN A 164 9.05 6.81 -9.59
CA ASN A 164 10.00 6.38 -10.61
C ASN A 164 11.21 5.68 -9.98
N THR A 165 12.12 5.22 -10.84
CA THR A 165 13.36 4.53 -10.44
C THR A 165 14.26 5.36 -9.54
N LEU A 166 14.17 6.68 -9.58
CA LEU A 166 15.01 7.60 -8.78
C LEU A 166 14.43 7.87 -7.39
N GLY A 167 13.38 7.14 -6.99
CA GLY A 167 12.72 7.35 -5.71
C GLY A 167 11.88 8.62 -5.63
N LEU A 168 11.64 9.31 -6.75
CA LEU A 168 10.81 10.52 -6.76
C LEU A 168 9.33 10.14 -6.73
N LEU A 169 8.67 10.48 -5.62
CA LEU A 169 7.23 10.25 -5.43
C LEU A 169 6.40 11.49 -5.78
N THR A 170 5.31 11.28 -6.49
CA THR A 170 4.29 12.31 -6.74
C THR A 170 2.92 11.80 -6.32
N VAL A 171 2.10 12.70 -5.77
CA VAL A 171 0.72 12.42 -5.39
C VAL A 171 -0.17 13.39 -6.13
N PHE A 172 -1.22 12.88 -6.75
CA PHE A 172 -2.28 13.67 -7.38
C PHE A 172 -3.63 13.00 -7.12
N ASP A 173 -4.70 13.78 -7.24
CA ASP A 173 -6.06 13.26 -7.10
C ASP A 173 -6.93 13.58 -8.32
N SER A 174 -8.14 13.02 -8.37
CA SER A 174 -9.03 13.17 -9.52
C SER A 174 -9.40 14.62 -9.86
N ASN A 175 -9.27 15.57 -8.93
CA ASN A 175 -9.49 16.99 -9.26
C ASN A 175 -8.27 17.64 -9.94
N ASP A 176 -7.07 17.05 -9.76
CA ASP A 176 -5.85 17.54 -10.41
C ASP A 176 -5.83 17.14 -11.91
N GLU A 177 -6.55 16.08 -12.30
CA GLU A 177 -6.68 15.63 -13.70
C GLU A 177 -7.55 16.58 -14.56
N GLU A 178 -8.59 17.22 -14.00
CA GLU A 178 -9.41 18.22 -14.71
C GLU A 178 -8.63 19.49 -15.12
N SER A 179 -7.40 19.68 -14.62
CA SER A 179 -6.59 20.86 -14.91
C SER A 179 -5.84 20.80 -16.25
N TYR A 180 -5.95 19.68 -16.98
CA TYR A 180 -5.18 19.41 -18.20
C TYR A 180 -6.03 19.14 -19.46
N GLU A 181 -7.36 19.27 -19.40
CA GLU A 181 -8.26 19.21 -20.56
C GLU A 181 -8.70 20.60 -21.07
#